data_AF-A0A6G3WTR2-F1
#
_entry.id   AF-A0A6G3WTR2-F1
#
_cell.length_a   1.000
_cell.length_b   1.000
_cell.length_c   1.000
_cell.angle_alpha   90.00
_cell.angle_beta   90.00
_cell.angle_gamma   90.00
#
_symmetry.space_group_name_H-M   'P 1'
#
loop_
_entity.id
_entity.type
_entity.pdbx_description
1 polymer ?
#
loop_
_entity_poly.entity_id
_entity_poly.type
_entity_poly.pdbx_seq_one_letter_code
_entity_poly.pdbx_strand_id
1 'polypeptide(L)' 'MTELPRIVSVDDHVIEPAHLFSTWLPAKYRERGPRPLTAGIGELAYTGGKYVITMDPDGPPTDWWIYED' A
#
# COMPACT_ATOMS: atom_id res chain seq x y z
N MET A 1 26.35 -14.29 -27.58
CA MET A 1 25.65 -13.34 -26.71
C MET A 1 26.47 -13.19 -25.45
N THR A 2 26.72 -11.97 -24.98
CA THR A 2 27.45 -11.75 -23.72
C THR A 2 26.53 -12.06 -22.55
N GLU A 3 26.99 -12.84 -21.58
CA GLU A 3 26.26 -13.06 -20.34
C GLU A 3 26.25 -11.77 -19.52
N LEU A 4 25.06 -11.27 -19.17
CA LEU A 4 24.91 -10.12 -18.30
C LEU A 4 25.13 -10.56 -16.83
N PRO A 5 25.82 -9.77 -15.99
CA PRO A 5 25.96 -10.09 -14.58
C PRO A 5 24.60 -10.07 -13.88
N ARG A 6 24.45 -10.89 -12.83
CA ARG A 6 23.29 -10.78 -11.94
C ARG A 6 23.28 -9.41 -11.27
N ILE A 7 22.11 -8.79 -11.21
CA ILE A 7 21.86 -7.51 -10.55
C ILE A 7 21.19 -7.78 -9.21
N VAL A 8 21.54 -7.00 -8.18
CA VAL A 8 20.90 -7.04 -6.87
C VAL A 8 19.88 -5.90 -6.81
N SER A 9 18.59 -6.23 -6.61
CA SER A 9 17.58 -5.22 -6.27
C SER A 9 17.79 -4.76 -4.84
N VAL A 10 17.80 -3.44 -4.63
CA VAL A 10 18.00 -2.82 -3.31
C VAL A 10 16.68 -2.35 -2.68
N ASP A 11 15.56 -2.48 -3.39
CA ASP A 11 14.26 -1.90 -2.98
C ASP A 11 13.06 -2.67 -3.57
N ASP A 12 12.96 -3.96 -3.23
CA ASP A 12 11.78 -4.76 -3.57
C ASP A 12 10.75 -4.68 -2.43
N HIS A 13 9.47 -4.53 -2.80
CA HIS A 13 8.34 -4.52 -1.87
C HIS A 13 7.41 -5.71 -2.11
N VAL A 14 6.70 -6.12 -1.06
CA VAL A 14 5.66 -7.16 -1.11
C VAL A 14 4.30 -6.57 -0.81
N ILE A 15 3.25 -7.21 -1.31
CA ILE A 15 1.87 -6.96 -0.88
C ILE A 15 1.51 -7.99 0.18
N GLU A 16 1.14 -7.54 1.37
CA GLU A 16 0.83 -8.40 2.49
C GLU A 16 -0.57 -9.04 2.39
N PRO A 17 -0.80 -10.19 3.03
CA PRO A 17 -2.15 -10.72 3.19
C PRO A 17 -3.06 -9.73 3.92
N ALA A 18 -4.29 -9.55 3.43
CA ALA A 18 -5.28 -8.61 3.96
C ALA A 18 -5.56 -8.75 5.48
N HIS A 19 -5.34 -9.93 6.06
CA HIS A 19 -5.59 -10.22 7.47
C HIS A 19 -4.36 -10.06 8.38
N LEU A 20 -3.20 -9.63 7.85
CA LEU A 20 -1.94 -9.57 8.61
C LEU A 20 -2.11 -8.80 9.93
N PHE A 21 -2.59 -7.55 9.84
CA PHE A 21 -2.67 -6.67 11.01
C PHE A 21 -3.81 -7.04 11.97
N SER A 22 -4.97 -7.47 11.46
CA SER A 22 -6.08 -7.90 12.31
C SER A 22 -5.76 -9.20 13.07
N THR A 23 -4.91 -10.06 12.52
CA THR A 23 -4.49 -11.32 13.15
C THR A 23 -3.40 -11.09 14.20
N TRP A 24 -2.34 -10.39 13.80
CA TRP A 24 -1.07 -10.40 14.55
C TRP A 24 -0.81 -9.17 15.42
N LEU A 25 -1.54 -8.06 15.24
CA LEU A 25 -1.41 -6.94 16.17
C LEU A 25 -1.89 -7.32 17.57
N PRO A 26 -1.22 -6.84 18.64
CA PRO A 26 -1.75 -6.93 20.00
C PRO A 26 -3.16 -6.33 20.07
N ALA A 27 -4.03 -6.94 20.89
CA ALA A 27 -5.45 -6.57 20.94
C ALA A 27 -5.71 -5.06 21.10
N LYS A 28 -4.91 -4.38 21.94
CA LYS A 28 -5.01 -2.93 22.18
C LYS A 28 -4.71 -2.05 20.95
N TYR A 29 -4.17 -2.60 19.87
CA TYR A 29 -3.81 -1.88 18.65
C TYR A 29 -4.61 -2.30 17.42
N ARG A 30 -5.36 -3.41 17.48
CA ARG A 30 -6.03 -3.97 16.29
C ARG A 30 -6.99 -2.99 15.61
N GLU A 31 -7.72 -2.20 16.40
CA GLU A 31 -8.68 -1.22 15.86
C GLU A 31 -8.01 -0.03 15.18
N ARG A 32 -6.77 0.29 15.58
CA ARG A 32 -5.98 1.40 15.03
C ARG A 32 -5.00 0.99 13.95
N GLY A 33 -4.81 -0.32 13.75
CA GLY A 33 -3.91 -0.86 12.74
C GLY A 33 -4.43 -0.69 11.31
N PRO A 34 -3.58 -0.93 10.30
CA PRO A 34 -4.01 -0.93 8.91
C PRO A 34 -5.13 -1.93 8.63
N ARG A 35 -6.14 -1.45 7.91
CA ARG A 35 -7.28 -2.23 7.41
C ARG A 35 -7.31 -2.14 5.89
N PRO A 36 -7.60 -3.26 5.20
CA PRO A 36 -7.74 -3.23 3.75
C PRO A 36 -9.05 -2.52 3.37
N LEU A 37 -9.00 -1.71 2.31
CA LEU A 37 -10.16 -1.12 1.66
C LEU A 37 -9.96 -1.20 0.14
N THR A 38 -10.90 -1.82 -0.56
CA THR A 38 -10.93 -1.74 -2.03
C THR A 38 -11.78 -0.54 -2.44
N ALA A 39 -11.18 0.45 -3.09
CA ALA A 39 -11.83 1.66 -3.58
C ALA A 39 -11.16 2.14 -4.88
N GLY A 40 -11.85 2.93 -5.70
CA GLY A 40 -11.27 3.42 -6.94
C GLY A 40 -10.15 4.44 -6.69
N ILE A 41 -9.10 4.40 -7.52
CA ILE A 41 -7.98 5.35 -7.47
C ILE A 41 -8.29 6.62 -8.27
N GLY A 42 -7.99 7.77 -7.67
CA GLY A 42 -8.14 9.09 -8.27
C GLY A 42 -6.81 9.70 -8.73
N GLU A 43 -6.61 10.97 -8.39
CA GLU A 43 -5.47 11.78 -8.83
C GLU A 43 -4.20 11.47 -8.03
N LEU A 44 -3.06 11.45 -8.73
CA LEU A 44 -1.72 11.42 -8.15
C LEU A 44 -1.06 12.80 -8.30
N ALA A 45 -0.74 13.45 -7.19
CA ALA A 45 0.00 14.70 -7.15
C ALA A 45 1.32 14.55 -6.37
N TYR A 46 2.30 15.41 -6.68
CA TYR A 46 3.52 15.54 -5.89
C TYR A 46 3.56 16.93 -5.25
N THR A 47 3.29 16.99 -3.95
CA THR A 47 3.15 18.27 -3.21
C THR A 47 4.10 18.26 -2.02
N GLY A 48 5.01 19.24 -1.98
CA GLY A 48 5.93 19.41 -0.84
C GLY A 48 6.84 18.20 -0.57
N GLY A 49 7.25 17.46 -1.62
CA GLY A 49 8.13 16.30 -1.46
C GLY A 49 7.41 14.98 -1.18
N LYS A 50 6.08 14.93 -1.33
CA LYS A 50 5.25 13.76 -1.03
C LYS A 50 4.30 13.46 -2.17
N TYR A 51 4.09 12.18 -2.44
CA TYR A 51 2.97 11.73 -3.26
C TYR A 51 1.68 11.88 -2.46
N VAL A 52 0.66 12.49 -3.07
CA VAL A 52 -0.70 12.62 -2.56
C VAL A 52 -1.60 11.92 -3.56
N ILE A 53 -2.34 10.91 -3.10
CA ILE A 53 -3.22 10.10 -3.94
C ILE A 53 -4.64 10.24 -3.39
N THR A 54 -5.61 10.57 -4.25
CA THR A 54 -7.02 10.62 -3.86
C THR A 54 -7.74 9.31 -4.19
N MET A 55 -8.87 9.07 -3.54
CA MET A 55 -9.82 8.02 -3.93
C MET A 55 -10.88 8.64 -4.84
N ASP A 56 -11.28 7.90 -5.87
CA ASP A 56 -12.36 8.27 -6.80
C ASP A 56 -13.30 7.06 -6.95
N PRO A 57 -14.59 7.17 -6.57
CA PRO A 57 -15.56 6.07 -6.72
C PRO A 57 -15.71 5.55 -8.15
N ASP A 58 -15.44 6.37 -9.16
CA ASP A 58 -15.52 6.01 -10.58
C ASP A 58 -14.15 5.57 -11.14
N GLY A 59 -13.10 5.61 -10.31
CA GLY A 59 -11.74 5.23 -10.67
C GLY A 59 -11.50 3.71 -10.72
N PRO A 60 -10.36 3.25 -11.30
CA PRO A 60 -10.01 1.84 -11.33
C PRO A 60 -9.91 1.22 -9.93
N PRO A 61 -10.46 0.00 -9.71
CA PRO A 61 -10.38 -0.67 -8.41
C PRO A 61 -8.94 -0.80 -7.92
N THR A 62 -8.70 -0.35 -6.68
CA THR A 62 -7.37 -0.35 -6.05
C THR A 62 -7.52 -0.75 -4.58
N ASP A 63 -6.55 -1.52 -4.08
CA ASP A 63 -6.50 -1.90 -2.67
C ASP A 63 -5.68 -0.89 -1.87
N TRP A 64 -6.27 -0.42 -0.78
CA TRP A 64 -5.72 0.58 0.12
C TRP A 64 -5.51 0.00 1.50
N TRP A 65 -4.45 0.43 2.16
CA TRP A 65 -4.31 0.30 3.61
C TRP A 65 -4.79 1.61 4.26
N ILE A 66 -5.92 1.56 4.95
CA ILE A 66 -6.42 2.67 5.77
C ILE A 66 -6.05 2.42 7.23
N TYR A 67 -5.42 3.40 7.87
CA TYR A 67 -5.00 3.34 9.27
C TYR A 67 -5.16 4.71 9.90
N GLU A 68 -5.49 4.70 11.19
CA GLU A 68 -5.79 5.92 11.97
C GLU A 68 -6.96 6.74 11.37
N ASP A 69 -7.32 7.83 12.06
CA ASP A 69 -8.28 8.86 11.62
C ASP A 69 -7.56 10.22 11.60
#